data_AF-A0A1I4VS67-F1
#
_entry.id   AF-A0A1I4VS67-F1
#
_cell.length_a   1.000
_cell.length_b   1.000
_cell.length_c   1.000
_cell.angle_alpha   90.00
_cell.angle_beta   90.00
_cell.angle_gamma   90.00
#
_symmetry.space_group_name_H-M   'P 1'
#
loop_
_entity.id
_entity.type
_entity.pdbx_description
1 polymer ?
#
loop_
_entity_poly.entity_id
_entity_poly.type
_entity_poly.pdbx_seq_one_letter_code
_entity_poly.pdbx_strand_id
1 'polypeptide(L)'
;MKSAIRSFLFVFVALLAAHAVAAKPVDGTYRANGQDGKLAFALALAGEPFSGNPTTKLVFTEKDASADKQPDFHAAFGDFGNALVITLMKDSDGYSVIGAEFGHTALKHMGASATGILEVKNVKIANGRISGKLVSGADADIFDEPIKVDLAFDVKLP
;
A
#
# COMPACT_ATOMS: atom_id res chain seq x y z
N MET A 1 40.67 18.42 58.56
CA MET A 1 40.81 17.16 57.78
C MET A 1 39.95 16.13 58.50
N LYS A 2 38.95 15.43 57.94
CA LYS A 2 38.71 14.96 56.58
C LYS A 2 37.19 14.93 56.29
N SER A 3 36.86 15.24 55.04
CA SER A 3 35.56 15.10 54.40
C SER A 3 35.11 13.63 54.36
N ALA A 4 33.81 13.36 54.49
CA ALA A 4 33.22 12.08 54.09
C ALA A 4 32.03 12.35 53.18
N ILE A 5 32.21 11.89 51.94
CA ILE A 5 31.45 12.18 50.73
C ILE A 5 30.15 11.37 50.71
N ARG A 6 29.08 12.04 50.25
CA ARG A 6 27.75 11.48 49.96
C ARG A 6 27.84 10.49 48.78
N SER A 7 27.33 9.28 48.93
CA SER A 7 27.09 8.36 47.82
C SER A 7 25.60 8.28 47.53
N PHE A 8 25.16 8.93 46.45
CA PHE A 8 23.85 8.71 45.83
C PHE A 8 24.00 7.65 44.75
N LEU A 9 23.31 6.52 44.91
CA LEU A 9 23.22 5.47 43.90
C LEU A 9 22.13 5.84 42.89
N PHE A 10 22.52 6.25 41.69
CA PHE A 10 21.61 6.42 40.57
C PHE A 10 21.45 5.08 39.83
N VAL A 11 20.27 4.47 39.91
CA VAL A 11 19.89 3.35 39.06
C VAL A 11 19.42 3.92 37.72
N PHE A 12 20.23 3.75 36.68
CA PHE A 12 19.88 4.10 35.30
C PHE A 12 19.12 2.91 34.69
N VAL A 13 17.79 2.99 34.63
CA VAL A 13 16.97 2.05 33.86
C VAL A 13 17.08 2.46 32.38
N ALA A 14 17.87 1.71 31.61
CA ALA A 14 17.94 1.90 30.16
C ALA A 14 16.64 1.40 29.52
N LEU A 15 15.75 2.33 29.18
CA LEU A 15 14.58 2.07 28.37
C LEU A 15 15.04 1.78 26.93
N LEU A 16 14.99 0.51 26.51
CA LEU A 16 15.15 0.15 25.09
C LEU A 16 13.97 0.72 24.31
N ALA A 17 14.16 1.91 23.72
CA ALA A 17 13.28 2.38 22.66
C ALA A 17 13.47 1.46 21.46
N ALA A 18 12.54 0.52 21.27
CA ALA A 18 12.39 -0.19 20.02
C ALA A 18 12.19 0.88 18.94
N HIS A 19 13.24 1.13 18.15
CA HIS A 19 13.12 1.94 16.95
C HIS A 19 12.26 1.11 16.00
N ALA A 20 10.96 1.36 16.01
CA ALA A 20 10.10 0.97 14.91
C ALA A 20 10.67 1.68 13.69
N VAL A 21 11.49 0.95 12.91
CA VAL A 21 11.87 1.37 11.57
C VAL A 21 10.54 1.54 10.85
N ALA A 22 10.12 2.78 10.63
CA ALA A 22 8.92 3.07 9.88
C ALA A 22 9.14 2.46 8.49
N ALA A 23 8.50 1.34 8.22
CA ALA A 23 8.50 0.75 6.90
C ALA A 23 7.96 1.80 5.93
N LYS A 24 8.64 1.98 4.79
CA LYS A 24 8.06 2.76 3.71
C LYS A 24 6.72 2.11 3.35
N PRO A 25 5.65 2.90 3.15
CA PRO A 25 4.30 2.35 2.96
C PRO A 25 4.17 1.51 1.69
N VAL A 26 5.14 1.61 0.78
CA VAL A 26 5.24 0.86 -0.47
C VAL A 26 6.69 0.43 -0.68
N ASP A 27 6.89 -0.82 -1.08
CA ASP A 27 8.16 -1.35 -1.55
C ASP A 27 7.92 -2.38 -2.66
N GLY A 28 8.84 -2.46 -3.63
CA GLY A 28 8.79 -3.45 -4.71
C GLY A 28 8.60 -2.88 -6.12
N THR A 29 7.96 -3.65 -6.99
CA THR A 29 7.87 -3.45 -8.44
C THR A 29 6.44 -3.19 -8.90
N TYR A 30 6.25 -2.10 -9.63
CA TYR A 30 5.09 -1.85 -10.48
C TYR A 30 5.58 -1.50 -11.87
N ARG A 31 5.19 -2.28 -12.88
CA ARG A 31 5.57 -2.03 -14.28
C ARG A 31 4.41 -2.25 -15.22
N ALA A 32 4.33 -1.43 -16.25
CA ALA A 32 3.49 -1.65 -17.42
C ALA A 32 4.34 -1.51 -18.70
N ASN A 33 4.15 -2.40 -19.67
CA ASN A 33 4.91 -2.42 -20.93
C ASN A 33 6.44 -2.34 -20.71
N GLY A 34 6.93 -2.99 -19.66
CA GLY A 34 8.35 -2.98 -19.30
C GLY A 34 8.89 -1.67 -18.74
N GLN A 35 8.06 -0.66 -18.46
CA GLN A 35 8.47 0.60 -17.83
C GLN A 35 8.09 0.62 -16.35
N ASP A 36 8.91 1.22 -15.51
CA ASP A 36 8.70 1.29 -14.06
C ASP A 36 7.76 2.44 -13.67
N GLY A 37 6.78 2.14 -12.82
CA GLY A 37 6.02 3.11 -12.04
C GLY A 37 6.63 3.23 -10.64
N LYS A 38 7.14 4.41 -10.29
CA LYS A 38 7.92 4.63 -9.06
C LYS A 38 7.02 4.97 -7.87
N LEU A 39 6.10 4.07 -7.55
CA LEU A 39 5.14 4.25 -6.46
C LEU A 39 5.89 4.50 -5.15
N ALA A 40 5.56 5.62 -4.49
CA ALA A 40 6.24 6.08 -3.27
C ALA A 40 5.26 6.32 -2.12
N PHE A 41 3.99 6.54 -2.44
CA PHE A 41 2.93 6.84 -1.48
C PHE A 41 1.85 5.77 -1.56
N ALA A 42 1.23 5.49 -0.42
CA ALA A 42 0.01 4.71 -0.38
C ALA A 42 -0.92 5.18 0.74
N LEU A 43 -2.22 5.12 0.47
CA LEU A 43 -3.28 5.35 1.45
C LEU A 43 -4.39 4.30 1.29
N ALA A 44 -5.16 4.10 2.36
CA ALA A 44 -6.38 3.30 2.32
C ALA A 44 -7.61 4.19 2.44
N LEU A 45 -8.65 3.84 1.69
CA LEU A 45 -9.99 4.44 1.77
C LEU A 45 -11.03 3.35 2.01
N ALA A 46 -12.15 3.72 2.60
CA ALA A 46 -13.33 2.86 2.58
C ALA A 46 -13.81 2.73 1.13
N GLY A 47 -14.12 1.50 0.70
CA GLY A 47 -14.74 1.26 -0.60
C GLY A 47 -16.24 0.99 -0.44
N GLU A 48 -16.95 0.94 -1.57
CA GLU A 48 -18.34 0.50 -1.60
C GLU A 48 -18.44 -0.99 -1.29
N PRO A 49 -19.35 -1.43 -0.40
CA PRO A 49 -19.52 -2.85 -0.12
C PRO A 49 -19.84 -3.66 -1.39
N PHE A 50 -19.25 -4.86 -1.49
CA PHE A 50 -19.48 -5.77 -2.61
C PHE A 50 -20.09 -7.08 -2.11
N SER A 51 -21.27 -7.45 -2.63
CA SER A 51 -22.04 -8.61 -2.16
C SER A 51 -22.25 -8.63 -0.63
N GLY A 52 -22.43 -7.46 -0.02
CA GLY A 52 -22.61 -7.32 1.43
C GLY A 52 -21.32 -7.36 2.26
N ASN A 53 -20.16 -7.58 1.63
CA ASN A 53 -18.87 -7.58 2.30
C ASN A 53 -18.20 -6.19 2.26
N PRO A 54 -17.50 -5.77 3.33
CA PRO A 54 -16.77 -4.51 3.33
C PRO A 54 -15.61 -4.56 2.36
N THR A 55 -15.32 -3.42 1.74
CA THR A 55 -14.19 -3.25 0.84
C THR A 55 -13.27 -2.12 1.29
N THR A 56 -12.02 -2.19 0.88
CA THR A 56 -11.00 -1.17 1.15
C THR A 56 -10.30 -0.86 -0.17
N LYS A 57 -10.25 0.41 -0.56
CA LYS A 57 -9.45 0.86 -1.69
C LYS A 57 -8.05 1.18 -1.20
N LEU A 58 -7.04 0.56 -1.80
CA LEU A 58 -5.65 0.92 -1.64
C LEU A 58 -5.25 1.76 -2.84
N VAL A 59 -4.78 2.98 -2.60
CA VAL A 59 -4.34 3.91 -3.66
C VAL A 59 -2.84 4.06 -3.54
N PHE A 60 -2.12 3.61 -4.55
CA PHE A 60 -0.66 3.71 -4.66
C PHE A 60 -0.30 4.74 -5.72
N THR A 61 0.62 5.66 -5.42
CA THR A 61 0.96 6.78 -6.33
C THR A 61 2.43 7.17 -6.26
N GLU A 62 2.94 7.80 -7.31
CA GLU A 62 4.26 8.44 -7.32
C GLU A 62 4.29 9.74 -6.50
N LYS A 63 3.18 10.48 -6.48
CA LYS A 63 3.02 11.74 -5.75
C LYS A 63 1.99 11.60 -4.62
N ASP A 64 2.16 12.38 -3.56
CA ASP A 64 1.24 12.36 -2.42
C ASP A 64 -0.17 12.81 -2.84
N ALA A 65 -1.16 11.96 -2.54
CA ALA A 65 -2.57 12.17 -2.83
C ALA A 65 -3.42 12.33 -1.56
N SER A 66 -2.81 12.38 -0.37
CA SER A 66 -3.55 12.31 0.91
C SER A 66 -4.49 13.50 1.18
N ALA A 67 -4.28 14.62 0.50
CA ALA A 67 -5.09 15.84 0.64
C ALA A 67 -6.19 15.95 -0.43
N ASP A 68 -6.25 15.01 -1.37
CA ASP A 68 -7.23 15.03 -2.46
C ASP A 68 -8.60 14.50 -2.00
N LYS A 69 -9.67 14.98 -2.64
CA LYS A 69 -11.05 14.60 -2.29
C LYS A 69 -11.48 13.27 -2.90
N GLN A 70 -10.87 12.87 -4.01
CA GLN A 70 -11.16 11.65 -4.77
C GLN A 70 -9.85 11.02 -5.25
N PRO A 71 -8.91 10.69 -4.32
CA PRO A 71 -7.56 10.32 -4.70
C PRO A 71 -7.51 9.02 -5.49
N ASP A 72 -8.47 8.11 -5.30
CA ASP A 72 -8.61 6.89 -6.12
C ASP A 72 -8.92 7.21 -7.58
N PHE A 73 -9.92 8.05 -7.84
CA PHE A 73 -10.30 8.43 -9.20
C PHE A 73 -9.17 9.22 -9.89
N HIS A 74 -8.69 10.29 -9.27
CA HIS A 74 -7.63 11.12 -9.86
C HIS A 74 -6.30 10.36 -10.03
N ALA A 75 -5.95 9.44 -9.12
CA ALA A 75 -4.79 8.58 -9.28
C ALA A 75 -4.93 7.64 -10.48
N ALA A 76 -6.08 6.96 -10.63
CA ALA A 76 -6.32 6.08 -11.77
C ALA A 76 -6.17 6.81 -13.11
N PHE A 77 -6.46 8.12 -13.17
CA PHE A 77 -6.33 8.94 -14.38
C PHE A 77 -5.04 9.78 -14.46
N GLY A 78 -4.07 9.56 -13.58
CA GLY A 78 -2.69 10.03 -13.75
C GLY A 78 -2.33 11.36 -13.08
N ASP A 79 -3.23 11.96 -12.30
CA ASP A 79 -2.98 13.25 -11.64
C ASP A 79 -1.79 13.20 -10.66
N PHE A 80 -1.52 12.00 -10.12
CA PHE A 80 -0.45 11.73 -9.16
C PHE A 80 0.74 10.97 -9.75
N GLY A 81 0.93 11.05 -11.08
CA GLY A 81 1.94 10.28 -11.81
C GLY A 81 1.45 8.86 -12.08
N ASN A 82 2.38 7.90 -12.16
CA ASN A 82 1.97 6.50 -12.20
C ASN A 82 1.28 6.11 -10.89
N ALA A 83 0.26 5.26 -11.00
CA ALA A 83 -0.62 4.86 -9.93
C ALA A 83 -1.19 3.47 -10.15
N LEU A 84 -1.56 2.85 -9.04
CA LEU A 84 -2.30 1.60 -8.98
C LEU A 84 -3.38 1.77 -7.91
N VAL A 85 -4.64 1.52 -8.27
CA VAL A 85 -5.75 1.51 -7.31
C VAL A 85 -6.24 0.08 -7.22
N ILE A 86 -6.39 -0.43 -5.99
CA ILE A 86 -6.81 -1.80 -5.72
C ILE A 86 -8.01 -1.78 -4.82
N THR A 87 -9.08 -2.45 -5.22
CA THR A 87 -10.22 -2.71 -4.34
C THR A 87 -10.06 -4.10 -3.71
N LEU A 88 -9.80 -4.12 -2.40
CA LEU A 88 -9.79 -5.33 -1.60
C LEU A 88 -11.17 -5.58 -1.00
N MET A 89 -11.65 -6.82 -1.05
CA MET A 89 -12.83 -7.27 -0.31
C MET A 89 -12.40 -8.16 0.85
N LYS A 90 -13.04 -8.01 2.01
CA LYS A 90 -12.91 -8.94 3.14
C LYS A 90 -14.13 -9.85 3.19
N ASP A 91 -13.95 -11.13 2.91
CA ASP A 91 -14.97 -12.18 3.05
C ASP A 91 -14.69 -13.08 4.28
N SER A 92 -15.31 -14.26 4.40
CA SER A 92 -15.04 -15.19 5.51
C SER A 92 -13.63 -15.78 5.46
N ASP A 93 -13.07 -15.95 4.27
CA ASP A 93 -11.88 -16.76 4.01
C ASP A 93 -10.61 -15.91 3.98
N GLY A 94 -10.75 -14.59 3.78
CA GLY A 94 -9.62 -13.68 3.83
C GLY A 94 -9.87 -12.41 3.04
N TYR A 95 -8.83 -11.98 2.32
CA TYR A 95 -8.87 -10.82 1.46
C TYR A 95 -8.71 -11.25 0.02
N SER A 96 -9.55 -10.70 -0.86
CA SER A 96 -9.48 -10.89 -2.30
C SER A 96 -9.37 -9.54 -3.01
N VAL A 97 -8.65 -9.51 -4.14
CA VAL A 97 -8.64 -8.36 -5.04
C VAL A 97 -9.86 -8.50 -5.95
N ILE A 98 -10.80 -7.56 -5.85
CA ILE A 98 -12.03 -7.56 -6.66
C ILE A 98 -12.06 -6.45 -7.72
N GLY A 99 -11.08 -5.54 -7.68
CA GLY A 99 -10.91 -4.47 -8.66
C GLY A 99 -9.47 -3.99 -8.67
N ALA A 100 -8.97 -3.66 -9.86
CA ALA A 100 -7.68 -3.01 -10.03
C ALA A 100 -7.77 -2.00 -11.18
N GLU A 101 -7.38 -0.76 -10.92
CA GLU A 101 -7.28 0.31 -11.89
C GLU A 101 -5.82 0.75 -12.05
N PHE A 102 -5.38 0.85 -13.29
CA PHE A 102 -3.99 1.04 -13.67
C PHE A 102 -3.80 2.42 -14.30
N GLY A 103 -3.27 3.35 -13.53
CA GLY A 103 -2.82 4.65 -14.03
C GLY A 103 -1.34 4.56 -14.39
N HIS A 104 -0.98 4.10 -15.58
CA HIS A 104 0.44 4.05 -15.97
C HIS A 104 0.66 4.71 -17.32
N THR A 105 1.62 5.64 -17.38
CA THR A 105 1.93 6.43 -18.59
C THR A 105 2.36 5.61 -19.80
N ALA A 106 2.88 4.40 -19.55
CA ALA A 106 3.22 3.44 -20.60
C ALA A 106 2.01 2.67 -21.17
N LEU A 107 0.82 2.76 -20.58
CA LEU A 107 -0.40 2.13 -21.11
C LEU A 107 -1.08 3.02 -22.16
N LYS A 108 -1.78 2.40 -23.11
CA LYS A 108 -2.58 3.14 -24.11
C LYS A 108 -3.74 3.88 -23.47
N HIS A 109 -4.30 3.32 -22.40
CA HIS A 109 -5.46 3.87 -21.70
C HIS A 109 -5.13 4.03 -20.21
N MET A 110 -5.06 5.27 -19.75
CA MET A 110 -4.96 5.58 -18.33
C MET A 110 -6.27 5.17 -17.64
N GLY A 111 -6.17 4.56 -16.46
CA GLY A 111 -7.32 4.07 -15.71
C GLY A 111 -7.88 2.78 -16.28
N ALA A 112 -7.08 2.04 -17.06
CA ALA A 112 -7.45 0.70 -17.51
C ALA A 112 -7.80 -0.16 -16.30
N SER A 113 -8.88 -0.93 -16.39
CA SER A 113 -9.40 -1.74 -15.28
C SER A 113 -9.27 -3.22 -15.61
N ALA A 114 -8.90 -4.01 -14.61
CA ALA A 114 -8.87 -5.46 -14.71
C ALA A 114 -9.21 -6.13 -13.38
N THR A 115 -9.72 -7.36 -13.47
CA THR A 115 -9.99 -8.24 -12.32
C THR A 115 -9.34 -9.59 -12.56
N GLY A 116 -8.99 -10.30 -11.49
CA GLY A 116 -8.41 -11.64 -11.58
C GLY A 116 -6.94 -11.72 -12.01
N ILE A 117 -6.28 -10.60 -12.34
CA ILE A 117 -4.86 -10.58 -12.72
C ILE A 117 -3.90 -10.32 -11.54
N LEU A 118 -4.43 -9.89 -10.39
CA LEU A 118 -3.70 -9.63 -9.16
C LEU A 118 -4.24 -10.47 -8.00
N GLU A 119 -3.34 -10.93 -7.15
CA GLU A 119 -3.64 -11.55 -5.86
C GLU A 119 -3.08 -10.68 -4.72
N VAL A 120 -3.72 -10.77 -3.56
CA VAL A 120 -3.17 -10.23 -2.31
C VAL A 120 -2.76 -11.36 -1.38
N LYS A 121 -1.56 -11.26 -0.79
CA LYS A 121 -0.95 -12.28 0.06
C LYS A 121 -0.59 -11.70 1.41
N ASN A 122 -0.62 -12.57 2.43
CA ASN A 122 -0.14 -12.27 3.79
C ASN A 122 -0.80 -11.02 4.40
N VAL A 123 -2.09 -10.81 4.16
CA VAL A 123 -2.79 -9.64 4.70
C VAL A 123 -2.84 -9.72 6.22
N LYS A 124 -2.46 -8.62 6.88
CA LYS A 124 -2.52 -8.48 8.34
C LYS A 124 -3.14 -7.15 8.69
N ILE A 125 -4.06 -7.19 9.67
CA ILE A 125 -4.56 -6.00 10.35
C ILE A 125 -3.99 -5.97 11.76
N ALA A 126 -3.25 -4.91 12.08
CA ALA A 126 -2.74 -4.66 13.41
C ALA A 126 -2.61 -3.16 13.65
N ASN A 127 -2.92 -2.69 14.86
CA ASN A 127 -2.71 -1.30 15.27
C ASN A 127 -3.37 -0.25 14.34
N GLY A 128 -4.56 -0.56 13.79
CA GLY A 128 -5.28 0.33 12.86
C GLY A 128 -4.62 0.46 11.48
N ARG A 129 -3.79 -0.50 11.10
CA ARG A 129 -3.10 -0.56 9.81
C ARG A 129 -3.40 -1.86 9.10
N ILE A 130 -3.41 -1.82 7.78
CA ILE A 130 -3.47 -2.99 6.90
C ILE A 130 -2.14 -3.10 6.16
N SER A 131 -1.59 -4.30 6.16
CA SER A 131 -0.36 -4.64 5.44
C SER A 131 -0.54 -5.91 4.64
N GLY A 132 0.26 -6.09 3.60
CA GLY A 132 0.19 -7.26 2.74
C GLY A 132 1.13 -7.16 1.54
N LYS A 133 0.96 -8.07 0.59
CA LYS A 133 1.72 -8.11 -0.65
C LYS A 133 0.80 -8.33 -1.85
N LEU A 134 0.82 -7.43 -2.83
CA LEU A 134 0.16 -7.56 -4.12
C LEU A 134 1.10 -8.25 -5.10
N VAL A 135 0.59 -9.23 -5.85
CA VAL A 135 1.37 -9.97 -6.83
C VAL A 135 0.53 -10.19 -8.08
N SER A 136 1.08 -9.88 -9.25
CA SER A 136 0.45 -10.23 -10.54
C SER A 136 0.77 -11.66 -10.96
N GLY A 137 -0.10 -12.24 -11.79
CA GLY A 137 0.20 -13.47 -12.53
C GLY A 137 1.46 -13.33 -13.40
N ALA A 138 2.04 -14.48 -13.82
CA ALA A 138 3.24 -14.50 -14.64
C ALA A 138 3.02 -13.82 -16.01
N ASP A 139 1.87 -14.07 -16.62
CA ASP A 139 1.46 -13.54 -17.92
C ASP A 139 0.34 -12.49 -17.78
N ALA A 140 0.35 -11.73 -16.68
CA ALA A 140 -0.67 -10.70 -16.46
C ALA A 140 -0.54 -9.58 -17.51
N ASP A 141 -1.64 -9.29 -18.20
CA ASP A 141 -1.76 -8.21 -19.16
C ASP A 141 -3.12 -7.52 -19.06
N ILE A 142 -3.21 -6.34 -19.66
CA ILE A 142 -4.45 -5.63 -19.87
C ILE A 142 -4.50 -5.21 -21.33
N PHE A 143 -5.38 -5.83 -22.12
CA PHE A 143 -5.51 -5.54 -23.56
C PHE A 143 -4.18 -5.66 -24.33
N ASP A 144 -3.46 -6.77 -24.12
CA ASP A 144 -2.14 -7.04 -24.71
C ASP A 144 -1.04 -6.08 -24.21
N GLU A 145 -1.24 -5.42 -23.07
CA GLU A 145 -0.26 -4.56 -22.41
C GLU A 145 0.27 -5.24 -21.13
N PRO A 146 1.49 -5.83 -21.14
CA PRO A 146 1.99 -6.59 -20.00
C PRO A 146 2.10 -5.77 -18.72
N ILE A 147 1.65 -6.36 -17.61
CA ILE A 147 1.66 -5.79 -16.25
C ILE A 147 2.50 -6.67 -15.34
N LYS A 148 3.37 -6.02 -14.54
CA LYS A 148 4.04 -6.67 -13.41
C LYS A 148 3.78 -5.92 -12.12
N VAL A 149 3.19 -6.62 -11.15
CA VAL A 149 3.03 -6.13 -9.79
C VAL A 149 3.69 -7.13 -8.84
N ASP A 150 4.58 -6.63 -7.99
CA ASP A 150 5.11 -7.31 -6.82
C ASP A 150 5.37 -6.21 -5.78
N LEU A 151 4.34 -5.87 -5.01
CA LEU A 151 4.35 -4.71 -4.11
C LEU A 151 4.01 -5.13 -2.68
N ALA A 152 4.89 -4.84 -1.75
CA ALA A 152 4.57 -4.88 -0.33
C ALA A 152 3.95 -3.53 0.08
N PHE A 153 2.95 -3.58 0.95
CA PHE A 153 2.31 -2.37 1.47
C PHE A 153 2.06 -2.45 2.97
N ASP A 154 2.08 -1.28 3.60
CA ASP A 154 1.68 -1.06 4.99
C ASP A 154 1.09 0.35 5.11
N VAL A 155 -0.23 0.43 5.25
CA VAL A 155 -0.97 1.70 5.28
C VAL A 155 -1.94 1.75 6.45
N LYS A 156 -2.20 2.97 6.93
CA LYS A 156 -3.22 3.22 7.95
C LYS A 156 -4.60 2.95 7.35
N LEU A 157 -5.46 2.23 8.08
CA LEU A 157 -6.86 2.05 7.71
C LEU A 157 -7.64 3.37 7.87
N PRO A 158 -8.75 3.56 7.13
CA PRO A 158 -9.60 4.75 7.23
C PRO A 158 -10.14 4.97 8.64
#